data_AF-A0A2P5CSI6-F1
#
_entry.id   AF-A0A2P5CSI6-F1
#
_cell.length_a   1.000
_cell.length_b   1.000
_cell.length_c   1.000
_cell.angle_alpha   90.00
_cell.angle_beta   90.00
_cell.angle_gamma   90.00
#
_symmetry.space_group_name_H-M   'P 1'
#
loop_
_entity.id
_entity.type
_entity.pdbx_description
1 polymer ?
#
loop_
_entity_poly.entity_id
_entity_poly.type
_entity_poly.pdbx_seq_one_letter_code
_entity_poly.pdbx_strand_id
1 'polypeptide(L)'
;MVVTMDIIIRFFHSHCCHIHLNHGNLLDVIWSWTGVKAEHRQKVAELLSMMGSLRPQSTERKSKWVVIRRQLLQVGIPPSPLLLGISLGQILAPIPHWCCSAFCSKNRAIGKLRKNERMNIEILYNPRELQLPEAVVNRLQTVGLRFCGAADQALPRLRGALPADKATRKALDELSDLTSYLRVWRIDRHVYIDPLMPPTESYHRDLFYQVYLMKKNSSGSLIDGVLLAIGGRYDYLLHQMWNEEHKSNAPGAVGTSLALETIIQHSLVDLKPIRNEDSISILVCSRGGGGLLEERMELVAELWEENFKAEFVPKSDPSLTEQYEYASEHDIKCLVIIRDTSGSHKGSIKVRHLEMKKEKEVEREDLVKFLSDAMAVQFRNPSIWN
;
A
#
# COMPACT_ATOMS: atom_id res chain seq x y z
N MET A 1 -0.82 3.88 -3.65
CA MET A 1 -1.86 2.83 -3.63
C MET A 1 -2.67 2.81 -4.92
N VAL A 2 -3.38 3.90 -5.29
CA VAL A 2 -4.16 3.96 -6.55
C VAL A 2 -3.28 3.60 -7.76
N VAL A 3 -2.14 4.29 -7.92
CA VAL A 3 -1.15 3.99 -8.97
C VAL A 3 -0.68 2.53 -8.95
N THR A 4 -0.38 2.00 -7.75
CA THR A 4 0.05 0.60 -7.57
C THR A 4 -1.00 -0.36 -8.09
N MET A 5 -2.28 -0.10 -7.76
CA MET A 5 -3.39 -0.95 -8.16
C MET A 5 -3.70 -0.79 -9.64
N ASP A 6 -3.66 0.43 -10.20
CA ASP A 6 -3.82 0.66 -11.65
C ASP A 6 -2.81 -0.16 -12.48
N ILE A 7 -1.55 -0.22 -12.02
CA ILE A 7 -0.53 -1.05 -12.67
C ILE A 7 -0.87 -2.54 -12.50
N ILE A 8 -1.19 -3.00 -11.30
CA ILE A 8 -1.45 -4.42 -11.00
C ILE A 8 -2.68 -4.94 -11.75
N ILE A 9 -3.75 -4.16 -11.85
CA ILE A 9 -5.01 -4.60 -12.48
C ILE A 9 -4.91 -4.75 -14.00
N ARG A 10 -3.85 -4.23 -14.62
CA ARG A 10 -3.54 -4.52 -16.04
C ARG A 10 -3.08 -5.97 -16.26
N PHE A 11 -2.56 -6.62 -15.22
CA PHE A 11 -2.05 -8.00 -15.30
C PHE A 11 -2.98 -9.00 -14.62
N PHE A 12 -3.75 -8.57 -13.62
CA PHE A 12 -4.58 -9.43 -12.79
C PHE A 12 -5.97 -8.83 -12.59
N HIS A 13 -6.98 -9.68 -12.42
CA HIS A 13 -8.28 -9.18 -12.02
C HIS A 13 -8.22 -8.59 -10.60
N SER A 14 -8.84 -7.43 -10.41
CA SER A 14 -8.88 -6.72 -9.12
C SER A 14 -9.41 -7.59 -7.96
N HIS A 15 -10.30 -8.54 -8.24
CA HIS A 15 -10.85 -9.44 -7.23
C HIS A 15 -9.86 -10.48 -6.69
N CYS A 16 -8.73 -10.70 -7.37
CA CYS A 16 -7.67 -11.59 -6.90
C CYS A 16 -6.62 -10.85 -6.06
N CYS A 17 -6.65 -9.51 -6.05
CA CYS A 17 -5.65 -8.69 -5.40
C CYS A 17 -6.14 -8.28 -4.00
N HIS A 18 -5.35 -8.60 -3.00
CA HIS A 18 -5.60 -8.31 -1.60
C HIS A 18 -4.65 -7.23 -1.11
N ILE A 19 -5.20 -6.20 -0.48
CA ILE A 19 -4.43 -5.11 0.11
C ILE A 19 -4.46 -5.30 1.62
N HIS A 20 -3.30 -5.50 2.22
CA HIS A 20 -3.14 -5.50 3.67
C HIS A 20 -2.58 -4.14 4.10
N LEU A 21 -3.22 -3.51 5.08
CA LEU A 21 -2.91 -2.20 5.62
C LEU A 21 -2.53 -2.31 7.09
N ASN A 22 -1.56 -1.50 7.51
CA ASN A 22 -1.30 -1.24 8.92
C ASN A 22 -0.67 0.15 9.09
N HIS A 23 -0.49 0.55 10.35
CA HIS A 23 0.13 1.82 10.73
C HIS A 23 1.15 1.56 11.85
N GLY A 24 2.33 2.18 11.83
CA GLY A 24 3.36 1.91 12.84
C GLY A 24 2.96 2.28 14.27
N ASN A 25 2.34 3.46 14.49
CA ASN A 25 1.73 3.80 15.79
C ASN A 25 0.69 2.77 16.27
N LEU A 26 -0.15 2.24 15.35
CA LEU A 26 -1.10 1.18 15.69
C LEU A 26 -0.36 -0.10 16.11
N LEU A 27 0.67 -0.48 15.37
CA LEU A 27 1.51 -1.65 15.67
C LEU A 27 2.18 -1.53 17.05
N ASP A 28 2.71 -0.35 17.41
CA ASP A 28 3.31 -0.10 18.71
C ASP A 28 2.31 -0.19 19.87
N VAL A 29 1.09 0.29 19.65
CA VAL A 29 -0.01 0.20 20.62
C VAL A 29 -0.45 -1.25 20.78
N ILE A 30 -0.49 -2.03 19.70
CA ILE A 30 -0.78 -3.47 19.73
C ILE A 30 0.30 -4.22 20.50
N TRP A 31 1.60 -3.91 20.32
CA TRP A 31 2.65 -4.52 21.13
C TRP A 31 2.49 -4.23 22.62
N SER A 32 2.13 -2.99 22.95
CA SER A 32 1.92 -2.56 24.33
C SER A 32 0.67 -3.24 24.94
N TRP A 33 -0.43 -3.30 24.19
CA TRP A 33 -1.68 -3.95 24.59
C TRP A 33 -1.54 -5.46 24.78
N THR A 34 -0.75 -6.12 23.92
CA THR A 34 -0.46 -7.56 24.05
C THR A 34 0.58 -7.85 25.13
N GLY A 35 1.37 -6.86 25.56
CA GLY A 35 2.44 -7.02 26.54
C GLY A 35 3.74 -7.58 25.97
N VAL A 36 3.97 -7.43 24.66
CA VAL A 36 5.25 -7.79 24.02
C VAL A 36 6.29 -6.71 24.34
N LYS A 37 7.31 -7.09 25.12
CA LYS A 37 8.44 -6.23 25.47
C LYS A 37 9.26 -5.84 24.24
N ALA A 38 9.86 -4.65 24.26
CA ALA A 38 10.63 -4.09 23.15
C ALA A 38 11.74 -5.04 22.64
N GLU A 39 12.46 -5.69 23.55
CA GLU A 39 13.51 -6.68 23.27
C GLU A 39 13.05 -7.90 22.43
N HIS A 40 11.75 -8.20 22.48
CA HIS A 40 11.16 -9.33 21.77
C HIS A 40 10.44 -8.93 20.47
N ARG A 41 10.13 -7.64 20.27
CA ARG A 41 9.28 -7.16 19.16
C ARG A 41 9.81 -7.57 17.79
N GLN A 42 11.11 -7.46 17.54
CA GLN A 42 11.70 -7.81 16.25
C GLN A 42 11.51 -9.29 15.92
N LYS A 43 11.87 -10.19 16.84
CA LYS A 43 11.72 -11.64 16.61
C LYS A 43 10.25 -12.06 16.49
N VAL A 44 9.36 -11.43 17.28
CA VAL A 44 7.91 -11.67 17.17
C VAL A 44 7.39 -11.22 15.81
N ALA A 45 7.82 -10.05 15.32
CA ALA A 45 7.48 -9.55 13.99
C ALA A 45 7.98 -10.49 12.88
N GLU A 46 9.21 -11.00 12.98
CA GLU A 46 9.77 -11.99 12.04
C GLU A 46 8.89 -13.25 11.98
N LEU A 47 8.48 -13.80 13.14
CA LEU A 47 7.59 -14.96 13.17
C LEU A 47 6.19 -14.66 12.58
N LEU A 48 5.63 -13.50 12.90
CA LEU A 48 4.31 -13.08 12.39
C LEU A 48 4.32 -12.79 10.88
N SER A 49 5.47 -12.38 10.32
CA SER A 49 5.63 -12.15 8.88
C SER A 49 5.33 -13.40 8.04
N MET A 50 5.49 -14.59 8.62
CA MET A 50 5.13 -15.87 7.98
C MET A 50 3.62 -16.06 7.76
N MET A 51 2.77 -15.20 8.33
CA MET A 51 1.33 -15.16 8.05
C MET A 51 0.92 -13.99 7.17
N GLY A 52 1.85 -13.11 6.77
CA GLY A 52 1.53 -11.86 6.06
C GLY A 52 0.85 -12.10 4.70
N SER A 53 1.25 -13.17 3.99
CA SER A 53 0.64 -13.64 2.73
C SER A 53 -0.73 -14.28 2.89
N LEU A 54 -1.17 -14.57 4.11
CA LEU A 54 -2.42 -15.27 4.38
C LEU A 54 -3.53 -14.27 4.69
N ARG A 55 -4.67 -14.46 4.01
CA ARG A 55 -5.87 -13.66 4.23
C ARG A 55 -6.24 -13.68 5.73
N PRO A 56 -6.48 -12.51 6.36
CA PRO A 56 -7.00 -12.46 7.71
C PRO A 56 -8.21 -13.37 7.91
N GLN A 57 -8.26 -14.05 9.06
CA GLN A 57 -9.33 -14.98 9.46
C GLN A 57 -9.46 -16.28 8.63
N SER A 58 -8.60 -16.54 7.65
CA SER A 58 -8.64 -17.78 6.86
C SER A 58 -8.25 -19.01 7.69
N THR A 59 -8.67 -20.19 7.22
CA THR A 59 -8.31 -21.50 7.81
C THR A 59 -6.80 -21.74 7.77
N GLU A 60 -6.14 -21.35 6.69
CA GLU A 60 -4.70 -21.45 6.51
C GLU A 60 -3.95 -20.59 7.53
N ARG A 61 -4.42 -19.35 7.75
CA ARG A 61 -3.85 -18.46 8.77
C ARG A 61 -4.01 -19.03 10.19
N LYS A 62 -5.16 -19.62 10.49
CA LYS A 62 -5.39 -20.32 11.77
C LYS A 62 -4.45 -21.52 11.94
N SER A 63 -4.23 -22.32 10.90
CA SER A 63 -3.28 -23.44 10.91
C SER A 63 -1.84 -22.96 11.10
N LYS A 64 -1.43 -21.89 10.40
CA LYS A 64 -0.09 -21.30 10.53
C LYS A 64 0.15 -20.73 11.93
N TRP A 65 -0.87 -20.14 12.55
CA TRP A 65 -0.81 -19.67 13.93
C TRP A 65 -0.45 -20.77 14.93
N VAL A 66 -0.90 -22.03 14.72
CA VAL A 66 -0.54 -23.15 15.62
C VAL A 66 0.97 -23.37 15.64
N VAL A 67 1.65 -23.24 14.50
CA VAL A 67 3.11 -23.37 14.40
C VAL A 67 3.81 -22.20 15.07
N ILE A 68 3.38 -20.97 14.77
CA ILE A 68 3.95 -19.74 15.37
C ILE A 68 3.76 -19.73 16.88
N ARG A 69 2.58 -20.12 17.37
CA ARG A 69 2.30 -20.24 18.81
C ARG A 69 3.31 -21.14 19.51
N ARG A 70 3.64 -22.30 18.92
CA ARG A 70 4.65 -23.21 19.49
C ARG A 70 6.01 -22.52 19.56
N GLN A 71 6.43 -21.83 18.50
CA GLN A 71 7.72 -21.11 18.47
C GLN A 71 7.78 -19.93 19.45
N LEU A 72 6.66 -19.26 19.70
CA LEU A 72 6.55 -18.17 20.68
C LEU A 72 6.54 -18.65 22.15
N LEU A 73 6.19 -19.92 22.39
CA LEU A 73 6.10 -20.54 23.72
C LEU A 73 7.32 -21.41 24.05
N GLN A 74 8.08 -21.87 23.06
CA GLN A 74 9.13 -22.88 23.25
C GLN A 74 10.30 -22.33 24.07
N VAL A 75 10.55 -23.01 25.19
CA VAL A 75 11.88 -23.19 25.79
C VAL A 75 12.65 -24.15 24.89
N GLY A 76 13.91 -23.86 24.60
CA GLY A 76 14.77 -24.74 23.85
C GLY A 76 14.91 -26.04 24.62
N ILE A 77 14.28 -27.10 24.12
CA ILE A 77 14.75 -28.44 24.43
C ILE A 77 16.04 -28.56 23.60
N PRO A 78 17.24 -28.65 24.20
CA PRO A 78 18.42 -28.95 23.42
C PRO A 78 18.14 -30.27 22.70
N PRO A 79 18.50 -30.43 21.41
CA PRO A 79 18.32 -31.70 20.74
C PRO A 79 19.00 -32.78 21.58
N SER A 80 18.23 -33.78 22.02
CA SER A 80 18.79 -34.93 22.73
C SER A 80 19.89 -35.53 21.84
N PRO A 81 21.11 -35.79 22.34
CA PRO A 81 22.24 -36.26 21.53
C PRO A 81 22.05 -37.67 20.94
N LEU A 82 20.86 -38.26 21.02
CA LEU A 82 20.58 -39.63 20.60
C LEU A 82 20.01 -39.77 19.17
N LEU A 83 19.88 -38.68 18.39
CA LEU A 83 19.28 -38.73 17.05
C LEU A 83 20.19 -38.27 15.90
N LEU A 84 21.46 -37.95 16.16
CA LEU A 84 22.45 -37.73 15.11
C LEU A 84 23.59 -38.74 15.25
N GLY A 85 23.32 -39.97 14.81
CA GLY A 85 24.35 -40.96 14.49
C GLY A 85 25.14 -40.54 13.25
N ILE A 86 25.84 -39.41 13.31
CA ILE A 86 26.81 -38.99 12.29
C ILE A 86 28.09 -38.58 13.01
N SER A 87 29.12 -39.39 12.80
CA SER A 87 30.47 -39.23 13.32
C SER A 87 31.05 -37.85 12.95
N LEU A 88 31.46 -37.11 13.96
CA LEU A 88 32.03 -35.75 13.90
C LEU A 88 33.52 -35.81 13.49
N GLY A 89 33.82 -36.46 12.35
CA GLY A 89 35.18 -36.79 11.94
C GLY A 89 35.57 -36.48 10.48
N GLN A 90 34.71 -35.85 9.66
CA GLN A 90 34.98 -35.71 8.21
C GLN A 90 34.76 -34.32 7.58
N ILE A 91 34.76 -33.23 8.34
CA ILE A 91 34.77 -31.87 7.75
C ILE A 91 35.86 -31.01 8.41
N LEU A 92 37.12 -31.41 8.27
CA LEU A 92 38.26 -30.51 8.45
C LEU A 92 39.29 -30.83 7.35
N ALA A 93 39.12 -30.20 6.18
CA ALA A 93 40.20 -29.98 5.23
C ALA A 93 40.26 -28.46 4.94
N PRO A 94 41.44 -27.82 5.04
CA PRO A 94 41.56 -26.37 4.87
C PRO A 94 41.58 -26.02 3.37
N ILE A 95 40.73 -25.09 2.95
CA ILE A 95 40.82 -24.50 1.60
C ILE A 95 41.85 -23.36 1.65
N PRO A 96 42.81 -23.25 0.69
CA PRO A 96 43.92 -22.30 0.78
C PRO A 96 43.50 -20.85 0.57
N HIS A 97 44.17 -19.95 1.30
CA HIS A 97 44.32 -18.54 0.97
C HIS A 97 44.89 -18.43 -0.45
N TRP A 98 44.08 -18.07 -1.45
CA TRP A 98 44.43 -17.38 -2.71
C TRP A 98 43.19 -17.37 -3.63
N CYS A 99 42.14 -16.66 -3.23
CA CYS A 99 41.08 -16.21 -4.13
C CYS A 99 40.36 -14.99 -3.53
N CYS A 100 41.13 -13.92 -3.32
CA CYS A 100 40.62 -12.59 -2.97
C CYS A 100 41.42 -11.55 -3.74
N SER A 101 41.25 -11.50 -5.08
CA SER A 101 41.57 -10.29 -5.85
C SER A 101 40.98 -10.24 -7.27
N ALA A 102 40.44 -11.34 -7.82
CA ALA A 102 39.94 -11.36 -9.21
C ALA A 102 38.47 -11.82 -9.31
N PHE A 103 37.54 -11.09 -8.69
CA PHE A 103 36.10 -11.21 -9.01
C PHE A 103 35.34 -9.89 -8.78
N CYS A 104 35.97 -8.78 -9.13
CA CYS A 104 35.34 -7.46 -9.17
C CYS A 104 35.26 -6.97 -10.61
N SER A 105 34.60 -7.76 -11.46
CA SER A 105 34.06 -7.37 -12.78
C SER A 105 33.40 -8.60 -13.40
N LYS A 106 32.12 -8.49 -13.78
CA LYS A 106 31.24 -9.55 -14.33
C LYS A 106 30.73 -10.59 -13.33
N ASN A 107 29.67 -10.23 -12.60
CA ASN A 107 28.43 -11.03 -12.44
C ASN A 107 27.53 -10.40 -11.38
N ARG A 108 26.64 -9.49 -11.79
CA ARG A 108 25.65 -8.81 -10.93
C ARG A 108 24.31 -9.55 -10.84
N ALA A 109 24.32 -10.88 -10.98
CA ALA A 109 23.11 -11.70 -11.14
C ALA A 109 22.98 -12.88 -10.16
N ILE A 110 23.91 -13.10 -9.22
CA ILE A 110 23.85 -14.24 -8.26
C ILE A 110 23.75 -13.73 -6.80
N GLY A 111 23.32 -12.48 -6.61
CA GLY A 111 23.23 -11.84 -5.28
C GLY A 111 21.86 -11.89 -4.59
N LYS A 112 20.78 -12.26 -5.30
CA LYS A 112 19.40 -12.18 -4.77
C LYS A 112 18.66 -13.51 -4.59
N LEU A 113 19.13 -14.60 -5.21
CA LEU A 113 18.50 -15.92 -5.08
C LEU A 113 19.05 -16.78 -3.93
N ARG A 114 19.85 -16.22 -3.02
CA ARG A 114 20.33 -16.93 -1.82
C ARG A 114 20.01 -16.22 -0.50
N LYS A 115 19.08 -15.25 -0.48
CA LYS A 115 18.65 -14.62 0.79
C LYS A 115 17.38 -15.26 1.37
N ASN A 116 16.43 -15.69 0.54
CA ASN A 116 15.24 -16.41 1.04
C ASN A 116 15.56 -17.86 1.44
N GLU A 117 16.45 -18.54 0.73
CA GLU A 117 16.91 -19.88 1.15
C GLU A 117 17.91 -19.80 2.31
N ARG A 118 18.80 -18.79 2.39
CA ARG A 118 19.62 -18.59 3.59
C ARG A 118 18.82 -18.13 4.80
N MET A 119 17.78 -17.31 4.65
CA MET A 119 16.87 -17.01 5.76
C MET A 119 16.15 -18.29 6.22
N ASN A 120 15.63 -19.10 5.29
CA ASN A 120 15.00 -20.38 5.65
C ASN A 120 15.97 -21.37 6.32
N ILE A 121 17.27 -21.32 6.02
CA ILE A 121 18.30 -22.18 6.63
C ILE A 121 18.89 -21.58 7.93
N GLU A 122 19.04 -20.26 8.05
CA GLU A 122 19.44 -19.58 9.31
C GLU A 122 18.34 -19.69 10.38
N ILE A 123 17.07 -19.75 9.99
CA ILE A 123 15.93 -19.98 10.90
C ILE A 123 16.00 -21.37 11.56
N LEU A 124 16.65 -22.36 10.93
CA LEU A 124 16.85 -23.69 11.51
C LEU A 124 18.02 -23.75 12.51
N TYR A 125 18.84 -22.70 12.63
CA TYR A 125 20.11 -22.77 13.35
C TYR A 125 20.46 -21.52 14.19
N ASN A 126 19.47 -20.88 14.81
CA ASN A 126 19.73 -19.88 15.84
C ASN A 126 18.77 -19.98 17.04
N PRO A 127 19.05 -20.88 18.00
CA PRO A 127 18.25 -21.03 19.21
C PRO A 127 18.63 -19.91 20.21
N ARG A 128 18.04 -18.73 20.05
CA ARG A 128 17.89 -17.78 21.15
C ARG A 128 16.41 -17.46 21.31
N GLU A 129 15.83 -18.31 22.15
CA GLU A 129 14.43 -18.59 22.43
C GLU A 129 13.59 -17.34 22.78
N LEU A 130 12.40 -17.26 22.20
CA LEU A 130 11.35 -16.35 22.65
C LEU A 130 10.51 -17.11 23.69
N GLN A 131 10.78 -16.89 24.97
CA GLN A 131 9.97 -17.46 26.06
C GLN A 131 8.87 -16.47 26.43
N LEU A 132 7.90 -16.25 25.55
CA LEU A 132 6.82 -15.34 25.86
C LEU A 132 5.83 -15.98 26.84
N PRO A 133 5.36 -15.24 27.87
CA PRO A 133 4.30 -15.72 28.74
C PRO A 133 3.06 -16.14 27.93
N GLU A 134 2.44 -17.25 28.28
CA GLU A 134 1.26 -17.75 27.55
C GLU A 134 0.14 -16.71 27.44
N ALA A 135 -0.03 -15.88 28.48
CA ALA A 135 -0.97 -14.77 28.45
C ALA A 135 -0.69 -13.75 27.33
N VAL A 136 0.58 -13.46 27.03
CA VAL A 136 0.98 -12.58 25.91
C VAL A 136 0.62 -13.24 24.57
N VAL A 137 0.94 -14.52 24.42
CA VAL A 137 0.64 -15.29 23.19
C VAL A 137 -0.87 -15.41 22.97
N ASN A 138 -1.66 -15.60 24.03
CA ASN A 138 -3.12 -15.60 23.97
C ASN A 138 -3.69 -14.23 23.54
N ARG A 139 -3.09 -13.13 24.01
CA ARG A 139 -3.48 -11.78 23.55
C ARG A 139 -3.11 -11.54 22.08
N LEU A 140 -1.94 -11.99 21.62
CA LEU A 140 -1.57 -11.94 20.20
C LEU A 140 -2.56 -12.73 19.33
N GLN A 141 -2.98 -13.91 19.78
CA GLN A 141 -4.03 -14.68 19.10
C GLN A 141 -5.36 -13.92 19.06
N THR A 142 -5.71 -13.23 20.16
CA THR A 142 -6.92 -12.40 20.23
C THR A 142 -6.88 -11.27 19.21
N VAL A 143 -5.73 -10.61 19.03
CA VAL A 143 -5.56 -9.60 17.97
C VAL A 143 -5.81 -10.21 16.60
N GLY A 144 -5.18 -11.35 16.31
CA GLY A 144 -5.33 -12.07 15.04
C GLY A 144 -6.77 -12.46 14.72
N LEU A 145 -7.57 -12.82 15.73
CA LEU A 145 -8.95 -13.27 15.56
C LEU A 145 -9.96 -12.12 15.53
N ARG A 146 -9.74 -11.09 16.36
CA ARG A 146 -10.73 -10.02 16.57
C ARG A 146 -10.48 -8.78 15.71
N PHE A 147 -9.21 -8.44 15.50
CA PHE A 147 -8.80 -7.16 14.93
C PHE A 147 -8.21 -7.26 13.52
N CYS A 148 -7.68 -8.42 13.11
CA CYS A 148 -7.32 -8.63 11.70
C CYS A 148 -8.58 -8.95 10.88
N GLY A 149 -8.84 -8.22 9.79
CA GLY A 149 -10.04 -8.43 8.98
C GLY A 149 -10.29 -7.32 7.96
N ALA A 150 -11.45 -7.37 7.31
CA ALA A 150 -11.91 -6.32 6.41
C ALA A 150 -11.97 -4.97 7.15
N ALA A 151 -11.59 -3.88 6.46
CA ALA A 151 -11.34 -2.60 7.12
C ALA A 151 -12.56 -1.98 7.79
N ASP A 152 -13.74 -2.13 7.18
CA ASP A 152 -15.05 -1.72 7.69
C ASP A 152 -15.39 -2.33 9.06
N GLN A 153 -14.97 -3.59 9.29
CA GLN A 153 -15.23 -4.30 10.53
C GLN A 153 -14.08 -4.14 11.54
N ALA A 154 -12.84 -4.08 11.07
CA ALA A 154 -11.65 -4.03 11.92
C ALA A 154 -11.49 -2.67 12.62
N LEU A 155 -11.69 -1.55 11.90
CA LEU A 155 -11.48 -0.21 12.45
C LEU A 155 -12.39 0.12 13.64
N PRO A 156 -13.73 -0.15 13.62
CA PRO A 156 -14.59 0.07 14.78
C PRO A 156 -14.19 -0.80 15.98
N ARG A 157 -13.79 -2.05 15.75
CA ARG A 157 -13.34 -2.97 16.80
C ARG A 157 -12.06 -2.50 17.47
N LEU A 158 -11.11 -2.00 16.69
CA LEU A 158 -9.85 -1.42 17.17
C LEU A 158 -10.12 -0.16 18.00
N ARG A 159 -10.96 0.75 17.49
CA ARG A 159 -11.37 1.98 18.22
C ARG A 159 -12.03 1.66 19.57
N GLY A 160 -12.84 0.60 19.64
CA GLY A 160 -13.50 0.20 20.88
C GLY A 160 -12.62 -0.56 21.88
N ALA A 161 -11.46 -1.08 21.46
CA ALA A 161 -10.63 -1.95 22.30
C ALA A 161 -9.29 -1.32 22.74
N LEU A 162 -8.74 -0.41 21.93
CA LEU A 162 -7.45 0.22 22.20
C LEU A 162 -7.59 1.52 23.01
N PRO A 163 -6.53 1.94 23.73
CA PRO A 163 -6.54 3.23 24.42
C PRO A 163 -6.80 4.40 23.46
N ALA A 164 -7.61 5.35 23.91
CA ALA A 164 -7.89 6.57 23.16
C ALA A 164 -6.81 7.63 23.41
N ASP A 165 -5.53 7.29 23.22
CA ASP A 165 -4.47 8.30 23.22
C ASP A 165 -4.38 9.02 21.86
N LYS A 166 -3.65 10.14 21.83
CA LYS A 166 -3.55 10.99 20.64
C LYS A 166 -2.93 10.26 19.45
N ALA A 167 -1.93 9.40 19.67
CA ALA A 167 -1.24 8.69 18.59
C ALA A 167 -2.11 7.55 18.05
N THR A 168 -2.77 6.79 18.93
CA THR A 168 -3.72 5.74 18.52
C THR A 168 -4.89 6.30 17.71
N ARG A 169 -5.52 7.38 18.20
CA ARG A 169 -6.62 8.02 17.45
C ARG A 169 -6.16 8.48 16.08
N LYS A 170 -5.05 9.21 16.02
CA LYS A 170 -4.47 9.67 14.75
C LYS A 170 -4.23 8.51 13.77
N ALA A 171 -3.65 7.40 14.24
CA ALA A 171 -3.39 6.24 13.39
C ALA A 171 -4.67 5.59 12.85
N LEU A 172 -5.70 5.47 13.69
CA LEU A 172 -6.99 4.91 13.30
C LEU A 172 -7.78 5.84 12.38
N ASP A 173 -7.65 7.16 12.57
CA ASP A 173 -8.25 8.18 11.70
C ASP A 173 -7.57 8.20 10.33
N GLU A 174 -6.23 8.19 10.27
CA GLU A 174 -5.49 8.08 9.00
C GLU A 174 -5.82 6.79 8.22
N LEU A 175 -5.98 5.66 8.91
CA LEU A 175 -6.43 4.42 8.28
C LEU A 175 -7.89 4.52 7.79
N SER A 176 -8.76 5.19 8.55
CA SER A 176 -10.16 5.44 8.18
C SER A 176 -10.25 6.31 6.93
N ASP A 177 -9.52 7.42 6.89
CA ASP A 177 -9.46 8.34 5.75
C ASP A 177 -8.91 7.64 4.50
N LEU A 178 -7.84 6.85 4.66
CA LEU A 178 -7.31 6.07 3.54
C LEU A 178 -8.37 5.08 3.00
N THR A 179 -9.13 4.43 3.87
CA THR A 179 -10.17 3.49 3.44
C THR A 179 -11.36 4.19 2.76
N SER A 180 -11.73 5.41 3.16
CA SER A 180 -12.77 6.19 2.46
C SER A 180 -12.28 6.60 1.07
N TYR A 181 -11.04 7.07 0.96
CA TYR A 181 -10.44 7.41 -0.33
C TYR A 181 -10.37 6.21 -1.27
N LEU A 182 -9.96 5.03 -0.78
CA LEU A 182 -9.93 3.81 -1.60
C LEU A 182 -11.32 3.41 -2.11
N ARG A 183 -12.39 3.73 -1.38
CA ARG A 183 -13.77 3.50 -1.82
C ARG A 183 -14.15 4.43 -2.96
N VAL A 184 -13.79 5.71 -2.89
CA VAL A 184 -14.00 6.66 -3.99
C VAL A 184 -13.32 6.17 -5.27
N TRP A 185 -12.09 5.66 -5.15
CA TRP A 185 -11.34 5.06 -6.26
C TRP A 185 -11.82 3.65 -6.68
N ARG A 186 -12.87 3.09 -6.06
CA ARG A 186 -13.42 1.75 -6.32
C ARG A 186 -12.42 0.60 -6.09
N ILE A 187 -11.50 0.77 -5.13
CA ILE A 187 -10.43 -0.19 -4.76
C ILE A 187 -10.67 -0.80 -3.36
N ASP A 188 -11.84 -0.63 -2.76
CA ASP A 188 -12.10 -0.99 -1.36
C ASP A 188 -12.49 -2.47 -1.13
N ARG A 189 -12.79 -3.24 -2.19
CA ARG A 189 -13.35 -4.61 -2.08
C ARG A 189 -12.49 -5.59 -1.26
N HIS A 190 -11.18 -5.52 -1.38
CA HIS A 190 -10.25 -6.47 -0.75
C HIS A 190 -9.19 -5.75 0.09
N VAL A 191 -9.64 -4.77 0.88
CA VAL A 191 -8.79 -4.02 1.81
C VAL A 191 -8.96 -4.58 3.22
N TYR A 192 -7.85 -5.02 3.80
CA TYR A 192 -7.80 -5.65 5.11
C TYR A 192 -6.89 -4.83 6.03
N ILE A 193 -7.34 -4.61 7.27
CA ILE A 193 -6.47 -4.12 8.34
C ILE A 193 -5.82 -5.34 8.99
N ASP A 194 -4.50 -5.34 9.07
CA ASP A 194 -3.73 -6.38 9.74
C ASP A 194 -2.80 -5.75 10.79
N PRO A 195 -3.29 -5.57 12.04
CA PRO A 195 -2.49 -4.94 13.09
C PRO A 195 -1.26 -5.74 13.52
N LEU A 196 -1.14 -7.00 13.08
CA LEU A 196 0.01 -7.86 13.34
C LEU A 196 1.03 -7.85 12.19
N MET A 197 0.71 -7.22 11.06
CA MET A 197 1.61 -7.11 9.92
C MET A 197 2.74 -6.12 10.23
N PRO A 198 4.00 -6.56 10.36
CA PRO A 198 5.11 -5.63 10.52
C PRO A 198 5.43 -4.94 9.19
N PRO A 199 6.04 -3.74 9.23
CA PRO A 199 6.56 -3.13 8.01
C PRO A 199 7.70 -3.98 7.44
N THR A 200 7.71 -4.22 6.13
CA THR A 200 8.82 -4.93 5.46
C THR A 200 10.13 -4.16 5.56
N GLU A 201 10.02 -2.83 5.52
CA GLU A 201 11.15 -1.91 5.54
C GLU A 201 11.07 -1.06 6.81
N SER A 202 12.17 -0.99 7.56
CA SER A 202 12.21 -0.36 8.89
C SER A 202 11.90 1.14 8.91
N TYR A 203 11.98 1.81 7.75
CA TYR A 203 11.69 3.23 7.60
C TYR A 203 10.20 3.54 7.44
N HIS A 204 9.35 2.53 7.16
CA HIS A 204 7.91 2.73 7.12
C HIS A 204 7.34 2.77 8.54
N ARG A 205 7.15 3.98 9.08
CA ARG A 205 6.71 4.20 10.49
C ARG A 205 5.27 4.66 10.65
N ASP A 206 4.66 5.22 9.59
CA ASP A 206 3.24 5.60 9.61
C ASP A 206 2.41 4.57 8.85
N LEU A 207 1.57 5.01 7.90
CA LEU A 207 0.82 4.12 7.01
C LEU A 207 1.75 3.29 6.12
N PHE A 208 1.53 1.98 6.07
CA PHE A 208 2.17 1.08 5.14
C PHE A 208 1.23 -0.04 4.70
N TYR A 209 1.53 -0.60 3.53
CA TYR A 209 0.69 -1.59 2.89
C TYR A 209 1.49 -2.62 2.10
N GLN A 210 0.87 -3.76 1.91
CA GLN A 210 1.35 -4.85 1.08
C GLN A 210 0.21 -5.30 0.17
N VAL A 211 0.53 -5.60 -1.09
CA VAL A 211 -0.44 -6.11 -2.07
C VAL A 211 -0.10 -7.54 -2.43
N TYR A 212 -1.07 -8.43 -2.28
CA TYR A 212 -0.93 -9.87 -2.53
C TYR A 212 -1.84 -10.33 -3.66
N LEU A 213 -1.34 -11.20 -4.52
CA LEU A 213 -2.12 -11.97 -5.48
C LEU A 213 -2.58 -13.27 -4.83
N MET A 214 -3.89 -13.43 -4.67
CA MET A 214 -4.48 -14.65 -4.14
C MET A 214 -4.72 -15.66 -5.26
N LYS A 215 -4.14 -16.85 -5.13
CA LYS A 215 -4.38 -17.97 -6.05
C LYS A 215 -5.49 -18.87 -5.52
N LYS A 216 -6.49 -19.14 -6.35
CA LYS A 216 -7.49 -20.20 -6.11
C LYS A 216 -6.92 -21.52 -6.62
N ASN A 217 -6.94 -22.58 -5.81
CA ASN A 217 -6.65 -23.92 -6.28
C ASN A 217 -7.90 -24.61 -6.84
N SER A 218 -7.67 -25.70 -7.58
CA SER A 218 -8.68 -26.64 -8.09
C SER A 218 -9.55 -27.30 -7.01
N SER A 219 -9.23 -27.11 -5.71
CA SER A 219 -10.00 -27.58 -4.56
C SER A 219 -10.75 -26.47 -3.79
N GLY A 220 -10.68 -25.22 -4.26
CA GLY A 220 -11.37 -24.08 -3.62
C GLY A 220 -10.69 -23.47 -2.39
N SER A 221 -9.59 -24.04 -1.88
CA SER A 221 -8.76 -23.43 -0.83
C SER A 221 -7.76 -22.41 -1.42
N LEU A 222 -7.53 -21.31 -0.70
CA LEU A 222 -6.57 -20.26 -1.10
C LEU A 222 -5.16 -20.63 -0.63
N ILE A 223 -4.19 -20.72 -1.55
CA ILE A 223 -2.75 -20.79 -1.21
C ILE A 223 -2.28 -19.42 -0.69
N ASP A 224 -1.19 -19.42 0.09
CA ASP A 224 -0.30 -18.28 0.33
C ASP A 224 -0.33 -17.26 -0.82
N GLY A 225 -0.73 -16.03 -0.49
CA GLY A 225 -0.74 -14.92 -1.43
C GLY A 225 0.66 -14.58 -1.91
N VAL A 226 0.80 -14.32 -3.21
CA VAL A 226 2.08 -13.89 -3.79
C VAL A 226 2.23 -12.38 -3.65
N LEU A 227 3.29 -11.92 -2.99
CA LEU A 227 3.54 -10.49 -2.79
C LEU A 227 3.85 -9.80 -4.13
N LEU A 228 3.03 -8.82 -4.51
CA LEU A 228 3.17 -8.04 -5.74
C LEU A 228 3.75 -6.65 -5.49
N ALA A 229 3.43 -6.04 -4.34
CA ALA A 229 3.86 -4.69 -4.03
C ALA A 229 3.97 -4.43 -2.54
N ILE A 230 4.84 -3.50 -2.17
CA ILE A 230 4.97 -2.95 -0.82
C ILE A 230 4.97 -1.43 -0.97
N GLY A 231 4.33 -0.71 -0.05
CA GLY A 231 4.48 0.73 0.00
C GLY A 231 4.18 1.29 1.37
N GLY A 232 4.40 2.59 1.53
CA GLY A 232 4.17 3.27 2.79
C GLY A 232 4.78 4.65 2.83
N ARG A 233 4.52 5.34 3.94
CA ARG A 233 5.11 6.63 4.26
C ARG A 233 6.49 6.45 4.89
N TYR A 234 7.46 7.22 4.42
CA TYR A 234 8.86 7.14 4.84
C TYR A 234 9.44 8.50 5.22
N ASP A 235 8.59 9.38 5.76
CA ASP A 235 8.95 10.69 6.32
C ASP A 235 10.17 10.62 7.25
N TYR A 236 10.27 9.55 8.07
CA TYR A 236 11.42 9.34 8.95
C TYR A 236 12.75 9.29 8.20
N LEU A 237 12.83 8.52 7.11
CA LEU A 237 14.05 8.41 6.30
C LEU A 237 14.37 9.76 5.64
N LEU A 238 13.34 10.43 5.12
CA LEU A 238 13.53 11.73 4.48
C LEU A 238 13.99 12.80 5.46
N HIS A 239 13.43 12.84 6.67
CA HIS A 239 13.87 13.76 7.72
C HIS A 239 15.34 13.53 8.12
N GLN A 240 15.79 12.27 8.20
CA GLN A 240 17.18 11.96 8.51
C GLN A 240 18.14 12.53 7.45
N MET A 241 17.79 12.41 6.16
CA MET A 241 18.61 12.93 5.07
C MET A 241 18.47 14.45 4.89
N TRP A 242 17.26 14.99 5.07
CA TRP A 242 16.96 16.40 4.85
C TRP A 242 17.63 17.31 5.88
N ASN A 243 17.65 16.90 7.15
CA ASN A 243 18.26 17.67 8.23
C ASN A 243 19.79 17.85 8.05
N GLU A 244 20.44 16.99 7.27
CA GLU A 244 21.87 17.13 6.94
C GLU A 244 22.13 18.23 5.91
N GLU A 245 21.15 18.51 5.03
CA GLU A 245 21.34 19.41 3.88
C GLU A 245 20.54 20.72 3.98
N HIS A 246 19.43 20.77 4.73
CA HIS A 246 18.48 21.88 4.72
C HIS A 246 17.99 22.27 6.13
N LYS A 247 17.76 23.57 6.37
CA LYS A 247 17.27 24.11 7.66
C LYS A 247 15.74 24.19 7.78
N SER A 248 15.02 23.88 6.71
CA SER A 248 13.55 23.90 6.68
C SER A 248 12.97 22.55 7.10
N ASN A 249 11.68 22.52 7.44
CA ASN A 249 10.97 21.27 7.68
C ASN A 249 10.98 20.40 6.41
N ALA A 250 11.39 19.13 6.55
CA ALA A 250 11.35 18.21 5.42
C ALA A 250 9.89 17.97 4.98
N PRO A 251 9.64 17.79 3.68
CA PRO A 251 8.33 17.39 3.21
C PRO A 251 8.00 15.96 3.66
N GLY A 252 6.71 15.61 3.64
CA GLY A 252 6.28 14.22 3.78
C GLY A 252 6.58 13.42 2.52
N ALA A 253 6.79 12.10 2.66
CA ALA A 253 7.10 11.24 1.53
C ALA A 253 6.40 9.88 1.61
N VAL A 254 5.86 9.44 0.48
CA VAL A 254 5.16 8.16 0.33
C VAL A 254 5.53 7.53 -1.00
N GLY A 255 5.58 6.21 -1.04
CA GLY A 255 5.97 5.50 -2.25
C GLY A 255 5.53 4.05 -2.26
N THR A 256 5.88 3.39 -3.36
CA THR A 256 5.56 1.99 -3.63
C THR A 256 6.70 1.34 -4.37
N SER A 257 6.93 0.06 -4.07
CA SER A 257 7.81 -0.83 -4.81
C SER A 257 6.98 -1.96 -5.40
N LEU A 258 7.21 -2.26 -6.68
CA LEU A 258 6.51 -3.30 -7.43
C LEU A 258 7.46 -4.45 -7.71
N ALA A 259 7.04 -5.67 -7.40
CA ALA A 259 7.77 -6.89 -7.71
C ALA A 259 7.54 -7.28 -9.19
N LEU A 260 8.12 -6.51 -10.11
CA LEU A 260 7.87 -6.66 -11.55
C LEU A 260 8.16 -8.08 -12.06
N GLU A 261 9.23 -8.71 -11.59
CA GLU A 261 9.57 -10.09 -11.95
C GLU A 261 8.43 -11.05 -11.55
N THR A 262 7.90 -10.91 -10.34
CA THR A 262 6.79 -11.72 -9.83
C THR A 262 5.48 -11.43 -10.55
N ILE A 263 5.21 -10.17 -10.89
CA ILE A 263 4.06 -9.76 -11.69
C ILE A 263 4.12 -10.44 -13.06
N ILE A 264 5.25 -10.34 -13.77
CA ILE A 264 5.43 -10.94 -15.10
C ILE A 264 5.31 -12.47 -15.03
N GLN A 265 5.97 -13.11 -14.04
CA GLN A 265 5.93 -14.56 -13.86
C GLN A 265 4.52 -15.13 -13.63
N HIS A 266 3.61 -14.32 -13.10
CA HIS A 266 2.22 -14.74 -12.85
C HIS A 266 1.21 -14.13 -13.80
N SER A 267 1.61 -13.17 -14.63
CA SER A 267 0.74 -12.59 -15.63
C SER A 267 0.41 -13.59 -16.74
N LEU A 268 -0.84 -13.55 -17.20
CA LEU A 268 -1.34 -14.34 -18.33
C LEU A 268 -1.55 -13.48 -19.59
N VAL A 269 -1.08 -12.22 -19.54
CA VAL A 269 -1.40 -11.19 -20.53
C VAL A 269 -0.22 -10.97 -21.46
N ASP A 270 -0.47 -11.06 -22.77
CA ASP A 270 0.49 -10.62 -23.78
C ASP A 270 0.62 -9.09 -23.72
N LEU A 271 1.82 -8.60 -23.37
CA LEU A 271 2.11 -7.18 -23.26
C LEU A 271 2.07 -6.52 -24.65
N LYS A 272 0.94 -5.88 -24.98
CA LYS A 272 0.88 -4.97 -26.12
C LYS A 272 1.34 -3.58 -25.69
N PRO A 273 2.27 -2.93 -26.42
CA PRO A 273 2.66 -1.56 -26.12
C PRO A 273 1.45 -0.65 -26.31
N ILE A 274 1.07 0.05 -25.25
CA ILE A 274 0.06 1.11 -25.30
C ILE A 274 0.73 2.31 -25.97
N ARG A 275 0.12 2.83 -27.04
CA ARG A 275 0.52 4.10 -27.63
C ARG A 275 0.02 5.21 -26.72
N ASN A 276 0.94 6.02 -26.19
CA ASN A 276 0.56 7.28 -25.56
C ASN A 276 0.07 8.21 -26.68
N GLU A 277 -1.23 8.47 -26.73
CA GLU A 277 -1.77 9.51 -27.59
C GLU A 277 -1.64 10.87 -26.90
N ASP A 278 -1.32 11.90 -27.68
CA ASP A 278 -1.23 13.30 -27.24
C ASP A 278 -2.65 13.85 -26.98
N SER A 279 -3.25 13.46 -25.87
CA SER A 279 -4.53 14.01 -25.39
C SER A 279 -4.34 15.15 -24.40
N ILE A 280 -5.26 16.12 -24.45
CA ILE A 280 -5.30 17.31 -23.56
C ILE A 280 -5.59 16.84 -22.13
N SER A 281 -4.79 17.32 -21.17
CA SER A 281 -5.02 17.13 -19.74
C SER A 281 -6.14 18.05 -19.24
N ILE A 282 -6.91 17.55 -18.28
CA ILE A 282 -8.03 18.23 -17.64
C ILE A 282 -7.71 18.35 -16.15
N LEU A 283 -7.77 19.56 -15.60
CA LEU A 283 -7.67 19.76 -14.15
C LEU A 283 -9.07 19.86 -13.55
N VAL A 284 -9.38 18.95 -12.64
CA VAL A 284 -10.58 19.02 -11.82
C VAL A 284 -10.31 19.92 -10.62
N CYS A 285 -11.13 20.95 -10.52
CA CYS A 285 -11.02 22.06 -9.61
C CYS A 285 -12.26 22.15 -8.72
N SER A 286 -12.13 22.85 -7.61
CA SER A 286 -13.20 23.09 -6.64
C SER A 286 -13.30 24.57 -6.30
N ARG A 287 -14.54 25.06 -6.17
CA ARG A 287 -14.84 26.43 -5.78
C ARG A 287 -15.90 26.44 -4.68
N GLY A 288 -15.49 26.78 -3.47
CA GLY A 288 -16.31 26.73 -2.26
C GLY A 288 -15.44 26.54 -1.03
N GLY A 289 -16.04 26.40 0.15
CA GLY A 289 -15.32 26.02 1.37
C GLY A 289 -15.15 24.50 1.46
N GLY A 290 -14.07 24.03 2.08
CA GLY A 290 -13.87 22.61 2.41
C GLY A 290 -13.26 21.74 1.30
N GLY A 291 -12.82 22.35 0.19
CA GLY A 291 -12.09 21.67 -0.87
C GLY A 291 -12.91 20.75 -1.77
N LEU A 292 -13.91 20.02 -1.26
CA LEU A 292 -14.62 18.99 -2.04
C LEU A 292 -13.67 17.90 -2.57
N LEU A 293 -12.73 17.44 -1.73
CA LEU A 293 -11.69 16.49 -2.15
C LEU A 293 -12.28 15.18 -2.69
N GLU A 294 -13.29 14.62 -2.01
CA GLU A 294 -13.91 13.35 -2.42
C GLU A 294 -14.64 13.50 -3.75
N GLU A 295 -15.33 14.61 -3.97
CA GLU A 295 -16.03 14.93 -5.22
C GLU A 295 -15.05 15.16 -6.37
N ARG A 296 -13.91 15.84 -6.13
CA ARG A 296 -12.86 15.96 -7.14
C ARG A 296 -12.28 14.60 -7.51
N MET A 297 -12.04 13.74 -6.52
CA MET A 297 -11.54 12.39 -6.75
C MET A 297 -12.53 11.53 -7.53
N GLU A 298 -13.82 11.59 -7.17
CA GLU A 298 -14.89 10.86 -7.86
C GLU A 298 -14.98 11.29 -9.33
N LEU A 299 -14.97 12.60 -9.60
CA LEU A 299 -15.05 13.12 -10.96
C LEU A 299 -13.82 12.74 -11.80
N VAL A 300 -12.62 12.75 -11.22
CA VAL A 300 -11.41 12.27 -11.91
C VAL A 300 -11.52 10.78 -12.22
N ALA A 301 -12.04 9.97 -11.30
CA ALA A 301 -12.27 8.55 -11.54
C ALA A 301 -13.27 8.31 -12.68
N GLU A 302 -14.38 9.06 -12.73
CA GLU A 302 -15.36 9.02 -13.83
C GLU A 302 -14.71 9.40 -15.18
N LEU A 303 -13.92 10.46 -15.21
CA LEU A 303 -13.23 10.91 -16.42
C LEU A 303 -12.20 9.87 -16.91
N TRP A 304 -11.51 9.18 -16.00
CA TRP A 304 -10.58 8.10 -16.36
C TRP A 304 -11.29 6.89 -16.97
N GLU A 305 -12.51 6.55 -16.52
CA GLU A 305 -13.31 5.47 -17.12
C GLU A 305 -13.67 5.75 -18.59
N GLU A 306 -13.84 7.03 -18.93
CA GLU A 306 -14.08 7.52 -20.30
C GLU A 306 -12.78 7.83 -21.08
N ASN A 307 -11.62 7.41 -20.56
CA ASN A 307 -10.29 7.60 -21.14
C ASN A 307 -9.82 9.07 -21.28
N PHE A 308 -10.37 9.99 -20.50
CA PHE A 308 -9.83 11.34 -20.40
C PHE A 308 -8.60 11.38 -19.50
N LYS A 309 -7.60 12.18 -19.88
CA LYS A 309 -6.50 12.53 -18.97
C LYS A 309 -6.98 13.61 -18.02
N ALA A 310 -7.33 13.22 -16.81
CA ALA A 310 -7.76 14.14 -15.76
C ALA A 310 -6.85 14.05 -14.54
N GLU A 311 -6.62 15.17 -13.86
CA GLU A 311 -5.90 15.24 -12.60
C GLU A 311 -6.52 16.30 -11.68
N PHE A 312 -6.05 16.37 -10.44
CA PHE A 312 -6.49 17.37 -9.46
C PHE A 312 -5.29 17.74 -8.58
N VAL A 313 -5.33 18.92 -7.95
CA VAL A 313 -4.26 19.34 -7.05
C VAL A 313 -4.21 18.40 -5.83
N PRO A 314 -3.05 17.79 -5.49
CA PRO A 314 -2.92 16.81 -4.42
C PRO A 314 -2.89 17.47 -3.02
N LYS A 315 -3.91 18.28 -2.73
CA LYS A 315 -4.17 18.96 -1.46
C LYS A 315 -5.65 18.82 -1.13
N SER A 316 -6.00 18.70 0.15
CA SER A 316 -7.41 18.52 0.55
C SER A 316 -8.26 19.74 0.18
N ASP A 317 -7.84 20.92 0.61
CA ASP A 317 -8.54 22.19 0.38
C ASP A 317 -7.62 23.23 -0.31
N PRO A 318 -7.33 23.05 -1.62
CA PRO A 318 -6.50 23.99 -2.37
C PRO A 318 -7.30 25.26 -2.66
N SER A 319 -6.68 26.42 -2.44
CA SER A 319 -7.25 27.69 -2.86
C SER A 319 -7.40 27.76 -4.38
N LEU A 320 -8.32 28.61 -4.86
CA LEU A 320 -8.51 28.77 -6.30
C LEU A 320 -7.23 29.25 -7.01
N THR A 321 -6.44 30.11 -6.36
CA THR A 321 -5.14 30.57 -6.86
C THR A 321 -4.17 29.41 -7.05
N GLU A 322 -4.00 28.56 -6.03
CA GLU A 322 -3.12 27.38 -6.13
C GLU A 322 -3.55 26.42 -7.24
N GLN A 323 -4.86 26.29 -7.50
CA GLN A 323 -5.37 25.47 -8.59
C GLN A 323 -5.01 26.05 -9.98
N TYR A 324 -5.07 27.38 -10.14
CA TYR A 324 -4.62 28.04 -11.37
C TYR A 324 -3.10 27.97 -11.55
N GLU A 325 -2.33 28.14 -10.48
CA GLU A 325 -0.87 27.99 -10.49
C GLU A 325 -0.47 26.57 -10.90
N TYR A 326 -1.09 25.56 -10.28
CA TYR A 326 -0.86 24.15 -10.63
C TYR A 326 -1.16 23.87 -12.11
N ALA A 327 -2.29 24.37 -12.62
CA ALA A 327 -2.65 24.25 -14.03
C ALA A 327 -1.59 24.87 -14.95
N SER A 328 -1.07 26.05 -14.59
CA SER A 328 -0.03 26.73 -15.35
C SER A 328 1.30 25.99 -15.32
N GLU A 329 1.70 25.43 -14.17
CA GLU A 329 2.96 24.69 -14.01
C GLU A 329 2.97 23.37 -14.80
N HIS A 330 1.80 22.75 -14.97
CA HIS A 330 1.63 21.46 -15.65
C HIS A 330 1.10 21.59 -17.10
N ASP A 331 1.06 22.82 -17.65
CA ASP A 331 0.51 23.14 -18.99
C ASP A 331 -0.91 22.59 -19.23
N ILE A 332 -1.76 22.64 -18.20
CA ILE A 332 -3.15 22.19 -18.26
C ILE A 332 -4.05 23.34 -18.70
N LYS A 333 -4.72 23.17 -19.84
CA LYS A 333 -5.49 24.25 -20.48
C LYS A 333 -6.98 24.18 -20.21
N CYS A 334 -7.48 23.01 -19.83
CA CYS A 334 -8.90 22.76 -19.57
C CYS A 334 -9.13 22.55 -18.06
N LEU A 335 -9.96 23.40 -17.47
CA LEU A 335 -10.36 23.31 -16.06
C LEU A 335 -11.82 22.90 -15.96
N VAL A 336 -12.12 21.98 -15.05
CA VAL A 336 -13.47 21.54 -14.72
C VAL A 336 -13.73 21.90 -13.26
N ILE A 337 -14.52 22.93 -13.00
CA ILE A 337 -14.69 23.53 -11.67
C ILE A 337 -16.02 23.08 -11.06
N ILE A 338 -15.94 22.34 -9.97
CA ILE A 338 -17.07 21.92 -9.13
C ILE A 338 -17.45 23.06 -8.20
N ARG A 339 -18.75 23.34 -8.04
CA ARG A 339 -19.29 24.33 -7.12
C ARG A 339 -20.04 23.62 -5.99
N ASP A 340 -19.80 24.05 -4.75
CA ASP A 340 -20.59 23.58 -3.60
C ASP A 340 -22.06 24.02 -3.76
N THR A 341 -22.97 23.05 -3.82
CA THR A 341 -24.42 23.22 -3.97
C THR A 341 -25.15 22.58 -2.80
N SER A 342 -24.73 22.88 -1.58
CA SER A 342 -25.33 22.42 -0.32
C SER A 342 -26.79 22.84 -0.06
N GLY A 343 -27.58 23.23 -1.08
CA GLY A 343 -28.94 23.77 -0.85
C GLY A 343 -30.01 23.55 -1.91
N SER A 344 -29.77 23.70 -3.22
CA SER A 344 -30.85 23.56 -4.21
C SER A 344 -30.32 23.55 -5.64
N HIS A 345 -30.83 22.61 -6.44
CA HIS A 345 -30.65 22.44 -7.88
C HIS A 345 -29.30 21.86 -8.34
N LYS A 346 -29.43 21.03 -9.37
CA LYS A 346 -28.46 20.08 -9.96
C LYS A 346 -27.01 20.59 -9.99
N GLY A 347 -26.09 19.66 -9.75
CA GLY A 347 -24.64 19.89 -9.69
C GLY A 347 -24.08 20.41 -11.01
N SER A 348 -24.22 21.71 -11.22
CA SER A 348 -23.69 22.39 -12.40
C SER A 348 -22.18 22.51 -12.28
N ILE A 349 -21.49 22.01 -13.31
CA ILE A 349 -20.05 21.98 -13.41
C ILE A 349 -19.63 23.05 -14.41
N LYS A 350 -18.68 23.90 -14.03
CA LYS A 350 -18.18 24.95 -14.91
C LYS A 350 -16.92 24.46 -15.63
N VAL A 351 -16.99 24.29 -16.94
CA VAL A 351 -15.82 24.00 -17.77
C VAL A 351 -15.22 25.30 -18.28
N ARG A 352 -13.92 25.49 -18.12
CA ARG A 352 -13.19 26.70 -18.53
C ARG A 352 -11.93 26.32 -19.30
N HIS A 353 -11.74 26.92 -20.47
CA HIS A 353 -10.49 26.82 -21.23
C HIS A 353 -9.66 28.09 -21.07
N LEU A 354 -8.42 27.95 -20.59
CA LEU A 354 -7.55 29.08 -20.21
C LEU A 354 -7.13 29.94 -21.40
N GLU A 355 -6.60 29.33 -22.47
CA GLU A 355 -6.10 30.09 -23.63
C GLU A 355 -7.23 30.77 -24.42
N MET A 356 -8.31 30.04 -24.70
CA MET A 356 -9.46 30.54 -25.44
C MET A 356 -10.33 31.51 -24.62
N LYS A 357 -10.09 31.62 -23.30
CA LYS A 357 -10.89 32.42 -22.35
C LYS A 357 -12.40 32.14 -22.42
N LYS A 358 -12.76 30.89 -22.73
CA LYS A 358 -14.16 30.45 -22.82
C LYS A 358 -14.54 29.66 -21.59
N GLU A 359 -15.80 29.80 -21.20
CA GLU A 359 -16.39 29.08 -20.09
C GLU A 359 -17.82 28.70 -20.42
N LYS A 360 -18.24 27.51 -19.97
CA LYS A 360 -19.60 27.02 -20.10
C LYS A 360 -19.99 26.27 -18.84
N GLU A 361 -21.23 26.46 -18.43
CA GLU A 361 -21.84 25.70 -17.35
C GLU A 361 -22.55 24.49 -17.96
N VAL A 362 -22.22 23.31 -17.47
CA VAL A 362 -22.67 22.02 -18.00
C VAL A 362 -23.20 21.20 -16.83
N GLU A 363 -24.31 20.50 -17.03
CA GLU A 363 -24.80 19.52 -16.06
C GLU A 363 -23.83 18.34 -15.94
N ARG A 364 -23.72 17.71 -14.77
CA ARG A 364 -22.76 16.62 -14.55
C ARG A 364 -22.95 15.46 -15.52
N GLU A 365 -24.20 15.14 -15.87
CA GLU A 365 -24.53 14.05 -16.80
C GLU A 365 -24.07 14.32 -18.24
N ASP A 366 -24.03 15.60 -18.64
CA ASP A 366 -23.63 16.02 -19.99
C ASP A 366 -22.13 16.33 -20.09
N LEU A 367 -21.39 16.30 -18.99
CA LEU A 367 -19.98 16.68 -18.94
C LEU A 367 -19.10 15.83 -19.87
N VAL A 368 -19.23 14.50 -19.79
CA VAL A 368 -18.45 13.55 -20.61
C VAL A 368 -18.67 13.84 -22.09
N LYS A 369 -19.94 13.96 -22.49
CA LYS A 369 -20.31 14.26 -23.88
C LYS A 369 -19.74 15.60 -24.34
N PHE A 370 -19.88 16.64 -23.52
CA PHE A 370 -19.32 17.96 -23.82
C PHE A 370 -17.80 17.91 -23.99
N LEU A 371 -17.07 17.23 -23.10
CA LEU A 371 -15.62 17.10 -23.17
C LEU A 371 -15.17 16.31 -24.40
N SER A 372 -15.86 15.21 -24.74
CA SER A 372 -15.58 14.44 -25.96
C SER A 372 -15.72 15.30 -27.21
N ASP A 373 -16.84 16.01 -27.35
CA ASP A 373 -17.11 16.89 -28.49
C ASP A 373 -16.10 18.03 -28.56
N ALA A 374 -15.76 18.63 -27.41
CA ALA A 374 -14.84 19.74 -27.33
C ALA A 374 -13.39 19.33 -27.63
N MET A 375 -12.94 18.18 -27.16
CA MET A 375 -11.61 17.65 -27.44
C MET A 375 -11.44 17.20 -28.90
N ALA A 376 -12.48 16.63 -29.51
CA ALA A 376 -12.46 16.24 -30.91
C ALA A 376 -12.16 17.43 -31.86
N VAL A 377 -12.61 18.63 -31.48
CA VAL A 377 -12.35 19.88 -32.22
C VAL A 377 -11.25 20.75 -31.60
N GLN A 378 -10.46 20.20 -30.67
CA GLN A 378 -9.39 20.89 -29.92
C GLN A 378 -9.86 22.22 -29.32
N PHE A 379 -11.10 22.29 -28.85
CA PHE A 379 -11.76 23.49 -28.31
C PHE A 379 -11.83 24.70 -29.27
N ARG A 380 -11.49 24.52 -30.56
CA ARG A 380 -11.43 25.60 -31.57
C ARG A 380 -12.80 25.99 -32.10
N ASN A 381 -13.78 25.07 -32.11
CA ASN A 381 -15.12 25.37 -32.59
C ASN A 381 -15.85 26.32 -31.61
N PRO A 382 -16.29 27.52 -32.02
CA PRO A 382 -17.01 28.41 -31.12
C PRO A 382 -18.40 27.91 -30.72
N SER A 383 -19.07 27.11 -31.54
CA SER A 383 -20.47 26.73 -31.32
C SER A 383 -20.67 25.82 -30.10
N ILE A 384 -19.66 25.06 -29.71
CA ILE A 384 -19.74 24.18 -28.52
C ILE A 384 -19.89 24.99 -27.22
N TRP A 385 -19.38 26.22 -27.21
CA TRP A 385 -19.37 27.11 -26.05
C TRP A 385 -20.60 28.00 -25.93
N ASN A 386 -21.42 28.07 -26.98
CA ASN A 386 -22.66 28.85 -27.00
C ASN A 386 -23.84 28.10 -26.36
#